data_AF-P55442-F1
#
_entry.id   AF-P55442-F1
#
_cell.length_a   1.000
_cell.length_b   1.000
_cell.length_c   1.000
_cell.angle_alpha   90.00
_cell.angle_beta   90.00
_cell.angle_gamma   90.00
#
_symmetry.space_group_name_H-M   'P 1'
#
loop_
_entity.id
_entity.type
_entity.pdbx_description
1 polymer ?
#
loop_
_entity_poly.entity_id
_entity_poly.type
_entity_poly.pdbx_seq_one_letter_code
_entity_poly.pdbx_strand_id
1 'polypeptide(L)'
;MTQETLRKLWITLAILTLVVMINIHGSTQKSDFALIIKLPIELKFDGELTREAYAVHGMRFFALFFWLVPFLAVYHAKRSSGSASEAFPFRLLDIEPRSRPGKWVQGIAFVVLICLPLLTAIHLWRIVVGMQVCQHVSNALVNCADIWSRPVNAGPWDDTYRLANWGPTYDPLVEPVLAVILTAVSVYLTLRLVIEMRRAGSRPVATGNTPAEPITTSVT
;
A
#
# COMPACT_ATOMS: atom_id res chain seq x y z
N MET A 1 -18.27 -9.33 -10.25
CA MET A 1 -16.98 -9.66 -9.61
C MET A 1 -17.26 -10.51 -8.38
N THR A 2 -16.67 -11.69 -8.27
CA THR A 2 -16.90 -12.61 -7.14
C THR A 2 -16.06 -12.21 -5.92
N GLN A 3 -16.43 -12.70 -4.73
CA GLN A 3 -15.65 -12.49 -3.51
C GLN A 3 -14.23 -13.06 -3.63
N GLU A 4 -14.10 -14.23 -4.28
CA GLU A 4 -12.81 -14.84 -4.53
C GLU A 4 -11.92 -13.98 -5.45
N THR A 5 -12.48 -13.42 -6.53
CA THR A 5 -11.73 -12.48 -7.39
C THR A 5 -11.27 -11.26 -6.59
N LEU A 6 -12.13 -10.73 -5.72
CA LEU A 6 -11.81 -9.55 -4.91
C LEU A 6 -10.70 -9.83 -3.90
N ARG A 7 -10.74 -11.00 -3.24
CA ARG A 7 -9.67 -11.48 -2.37
C ARG A 7 -8.36 -11.65 -3.12
N LYS A 8 -8.38 -12.28 -4.31
CA LYS A 8 -7.19 -12.45 -5.16
C LYS A 8 -6.57 -11.11 -5.53
N LEU A 9 -7.36 -10.15 -6.05
CA LEU A 9 -6.86 -8.81 -6.37
C LEU A 9 -6.27 -8.11 -5.16
N TRP A 10 -6.93 -8.20 -4.00
CA TRP A 10 -6.44 -7.61 -2.77
C TRP A 10 -5.09 -8.21 -2.34
N ILE A 11 -4.97 -9.54 -2.32
CA ILE A 11 -3.71 -10.23 -1.97
C ILE A 11 -2.60 -9.86 -2.96
N THR A 12 -2.88 -9.90 -4.27
CA THR A 12 -1.90 -9.54 -5.31
C THR A 12 -1.39 -8.12 -5.12
N LEU A 13 -2.29 -7.16 -4.89
CA LEU A 13 -1.93 -5.77 -4.68
C LEU A 13 -1.16 -5.57 -3.36
N ALA A 14 -1.56 -6.24 -2.29
CA ALA A 14 -0.88 -6.18 -1.00
C ALA A 14 0.55 -6.73 -1.08
N ILE A 15 0.74 -7.87 -1.76
CA ILE A 15 2.06 -8.46 -2.01
C ILE A 15 2.91 -7.54 -2.88
N LEU A 16 2.35 -7.04 -3.99
CA LEU A 16 3.06 -6.10 -4.86
C LEU A 16 3.51 -4.85 -4.10
N THR A 17 2.62 -4.30 -3.27
CA THR A 17 2.96 -3.15 -2.42
C THR A 17 4.05 -3.48 -1.43
N LEU A 18 4.01 -4.66 -0.80
CA LEU A 18 5.04 -5.10 0.13
C LEU A 18 6.41 -5.24 -0.54
N VAL A 19 6.44 -5.74 -1.78
CA VAL A 19 7.69 -5.93 -2.53
C VAL A 19 8.30 -4.59 -2.91
N VAL A 20 7.48 -3.69 -3.44
CA VAL A 20 7.92 -2.33 -3.75
C VAL A 20 8.36 -1.61 -2.48
N MET A 21 7.62 -1.76 -1.38
CA MET A 21 7.98 -1.23 -0.07
C MET A 21 9.35 -1.69 0.38
N ILE A 22 9.61 -2.99 0.39
CA ILE A 22 10.87 -3.58 0.85
C ILE A 22 12.03 -3.10 -0.02
N ASN A 23 11.87 -3.16 -1.34
CA ASN A 23 12.91 -2.75 -2.27
C ASN A 23 13.22 -1.26 -2.15
N ILE A 24 12.22 -0.40 -2.12
CA ILE A 24 12.45 1.05 -2.01
C ILE A 24 13.00 1.41 -0.63
N HIS A 25 12.46 0.82 0.44
CA HIS A 25 12.99 1.06 1.77
C HIS A 25 14.46 0.61 1.86
N GLY A 26 14.77 -0.59 1.35
CA GLY A 26 16.13 -1.12 1.25
C GLY A 26 17.07 -0.21 0.45
N SER A 27 16.67 0.20 -0.76
CA SER A 27 17.44 1.12 -1.61
C SER A 27 17.69 2.46 -0.92
N THR A 28 16.69 3.01 -0.20
CA THR A 28 16.90 4.27 0.55
C THR A 28 17.83 4.13 1.75
N GLN A 29 18.12 2.90 2.18
CA GLN A 29 19.06 2.58 3.26
C GLN A 29 20.37 1.99 2.73
N LYS A 30 20.60 1.99 1.41
CA LYS A 30 21.76 1.36 0.75
C LYS A 30 21.93 -0.13 1.13
N SER A 31 20.83 -0.84 1.28
CA SER A 31 20.86 -2.28 1.57
C SER A 31 21.11 -3.08 0.28
N ASP A 32 21.97 -4.09 0.35
CA ASP A 32 22.22 -5.03 -0.76
C ASP A 32 21.06 -6.02 -0.98
N PHE A 33 20.11 -6.08 -0.04
CA PHE A 33 18.97 -6.97 -0.10
C PHE A 33 17.87 -6.40 -1.01
N ALA A 34 17.49 -7.17 -2.03
CA ALA A 34 16.31 -6.91 -2.85
C ALA A 34 15.37 -8.12 -2.81
N LEU A 35 14.09 -7.87 -2.55
CA LEU A 35 13.05 -8.87 -2.71
C LEU A 35 12.69 -8.99 -4.19
N ILE A 36 13.29 -9.95 -4.87
CA ILE A 36 13.03 -10.26 -6.27
C ILE A 36 11.84 -11.22 -6.33
N ILE A 37 10.63 -10.69 -6.50
CA ILE A 37 9.61 -11.47 -7.19
C ILE A 37 10.00 -11.45 -8.67
N LYS A 38 9.77 -12.54 -9.42
CA LYS A 38 9.88 -12.59 -10.90
C LYS A 38 8.83 -11.68 -11.57
N LEU A 39 8.70 -10.43 -11.12
CA LEU A 39 8.05 -9.36 -11.82
C LEU A 39 9.06 -8.86 -12.86
N PRO A 40 8.62 -8.47 -14.07
CA PRO A 40 9.48 -7.94 -15.11
C PRO A 40 10.10 -6.56 -14.77
N ILE A 41 9.99 -6.12 -13.52
CA ILE A 41 10.44 -4.82 -13.04
C ILE A 41 11.37 -5.07 -11.87
N GLU A 42 12.68 -5.00 -12.11
CA GLU A 42 13.68 -5.04 -11.05
C GLU A 42 13.79 -3.64 -10.44
N LEU A 43 13.28 -3.48 -9.21
CA LEU A 43 13.48 -2.28 -8.40
C LEU A 43 14.70 -2.52 -7.49
N LYS A 44 15.89 -2.58 -8.09
CA LYS A 44 17.14 -2.75 -7.33
C LYS A 44 17.95 -1.47 -7.39
N PHE A 45 18.58 -1.12 -6.27
CA PHE A 45 19.62 -0.10 -6.25
C PHE A 45 20.80 -0.54 -7.14
N ASP A 46 20.93 0.06 -8.32
CA ASP A 46 22.04 -0.13 -9.25
C ASP A 46 23.16 0.92 -9.08
N GLY A 47 22.95 1.90 -8.21
CA GLY A 47 23.87 3.01 -7.98
C GLY A 47 23.71 4.19 -8.95
N GLU A 48 22.88 4.06 -9.99
CA GLU A 48 22.64 5.16 -10.95
C GLU A 48 21.66 6.19 -10.40
N LEU A 49 20.68 5.73 -9.62
CA LEU A 49 19.66 6.57 -8.99
C LEU A 49 20.07 6.96 -7.57
N THR A 50 19.88 8.23 -7.23
CA THR A 50 20.09 8.74 -5.88
C THR A 50 19.03 8.20 -4.92
N ARG A 51 19.32 8.19 -3.61
CA ARG A 51 18.36 7.78 -2.55
C ARG A 51 17.06 8.55 -2.67
N GLU A 52 17.20 9.82 -2.98
CA GLU A 52 16.18 10.82 -3.25
C GLU A 52 15.25 10.42 -4.39
N ALA A 53 15.82 10.00 -5.53
CA ALA A 53 15.05 9.53 -6.67
C ALA A 53 14.23 8.28 -6.33
N TYR A 54 14.83 7.32 -5.61
CA TYR A 54 14.09 6.14 -5.10
C TYR A 54 12.94 6.54 -4.17
N ALA A 55 13.16 7.53 -3.30
CA ALA A 55 12.11 8.00 -2.40
C ALA A 55 10.92 8.57 -3.16
N VAL A 56 11.14 9.37 -4.21
CA VAL A 56 10.05 9.92 -5.02
C VAL A 56 9.33 8.86 -5.85
N HIS A 57 10.07 7.93 -6.48
CA HIS A 57 9.43 6.80 -7.16
C HIS A 57 8.55 5.99 -6.21
N GLY A 58 9.02 5.78 -4.98
CA GLY A 58 8.24 5.13 -3.95
C GLY A 58 7.02 5.93 -3.56
N MET A 59 7.15 7.23 -3.30
CA MET A 59 5.99 8.07 -2.99
C MET A 59 4.95 8.03 -4.10
N ARG A 60 5.35 8.07 -5.38
CA ARG A 60 4.41 7.92 -6.50
C ARG A 60 3.71 6.58 -6.47
N PHE A 61 4.45 5.49 -6.28
CA PHE A 61 3.88 4.17 -6.20
C PHE A 61 2.88 4.06 -5.04
N PHE A 62 3.27 4.50 -3.84
CA PHE A 62 2.38 4.47 -2.66
C PHE A 62 1.16 5.37 -2.87
N ALA A 63 1.35 6.59 -3.37
CA ALA A 63 0.26 7.51 -3.65
C ALA A 63 -0.75 6.88 -4.63
N LEU A 64 -0.29 6.29 -5.73
CA LEU A 64 -1.16 5.74 -6.77
C LEU A 64 -1.83 4.41 -6.38
N PHE A 65 -1.12 3.53 -5.66
CA PHE A 65 -1.56 2.14 -5.49
C PHE A 65 -1.91 1.76 -4.06
N PHE A 66 -1.31 2.37 -3.04
CA PHE A 66 -1.50 1.87 -1.67
C PHE A 66 -2.93 2.03 -1.19
N TRP A 67 -3.60 3.13 -1.51
CA TRP A 67 -5.00 3.38 -1.11
C TRP A 67 -5.97 2.30 -1.62
N LEU A 68 -5.64 1.63 -2.74
CA LEU A 68 -6.44 0.53 -3.28
C LEU A 68 -6.46 -0.68 -2.33
N VAL A 69 -5.41 -0.90 -1.53
CA VAL A 69 -5.34 -2.02 -0.58
C VAL A 69 -6.42 -1.90 0.51
N PRO A 70 -6.49 -0.83 1.33
CA PRO A 70 -7.57 -0.69 2.30
C PRO A 70 -8.93 -0.46 1.62
N PHE A 71 -8.99 0.17 0.43
CA PHE A 71 -10.24 0.29 -0.33
C PHE A 71 -10.86 -1.07 -0.66
N LEU A 72 -10.10 -1.95 -1.30
CA LEU A 72 -10.56 -3.30 -1.66
C LEU A 72 -10.91 -4.11 -0.41
N ALA A 73 -10.16 -3.94 0.68
CA ALA A 73 -10.47 -4.59 1.95
C ALA A 73 -11.80 -4.14 2.56
N VAL A 74 -12.05 -2.83 2.61
CA VAL A 74 -13.33 -2.27 3.08
C VAL A 74 -14.47 -2.72 2.17
N TYR A 75 -14.24 -2.70 0.85
CA TYR A 75 -15.24 -3.12 -0.12
C TYR A 75 -15.61 -4.61 0.03
N HIS A 76 -14.62 -5.47 0.23
CA HIS A 76 -14.80 -6.90 0.53
C HIS A 76 -15.62 -7.09 1.81
N ALA A 77 -15.22 -6.42 2.90
CA ALA A 77 -15.87 -6.53 4.20
C ALA A 77 -17.34 -6.06 4.20
N LYS A 78 -17.67 -5.04 3.40
CA LYS A 78 -19.04 -4.56 3.25
C LYS A 78 -19.92 -5.48 2.41
N ARG A 79 -19.37 -6.11 1.37
CA ARG A 79 -20.13 -7.00 0.48
C ARG A 79 -20.32 -8.40 1.03
N SER A 80 -19.53 -8.81 2.02
CA SER A 80 -19.80 -10.05 2.73
C SER A 80 -20.96 -9.83 3.70
N SER A 81 -22.10 -10.46 3.41
CA SER A 81 -23.26 -10.55 4.32
C SER A 81 -23.11 -11.65 5.36
N GLY A 82 -22.07 -12.47 5.27
CA GLY A 82 -21.89 -13.64 6.12
C GLY A 82 -21.10 -13.39 7.40
N SER A 83 -20.58 -14.50 7.90
CA SER A 83 -19.83 -14.58 9.15
C SER A 83 -18.57 -13.69 9.11
N ALA A 84 -18.00 -13.40 10.29
CA ALA A 84 -16.76 -12.65 10.39
C ALA A 84 -15.66 -13.20 9.45
N SER A 85 -15.61 -14.53 9.26
CA SER A 85 -14.65 -15.22 8.39
C SER A 85 -14.80 -14.93 6.91
N GLU A 86 -16.00 -14.59 6.46
CA GLU A 86 -16.25 -14.21 5.07
C GLU A 86 -15.98 -12.72 4.82
N ALA A 87 -16.13 -11.89 5.84
CA ALA A 87 -15.92 -10.45 5.69
C ALA A 87 -14.44 -10.08 5.53
N PHE A 88 -13.53 -10.86 6.12
CA PHE A 88 -12.13 -10.47 6.17
C PHE A 88 -11.31 -10.97 4.98
N PRO A 89 -10.68 -10.05 4.20
CA PRO A 89 -9.81 -10.44 3.10
C PRO A 89 -8.49 -11.06 3.59
N PHE A 90 -8.11 -10.87 4.85
CA PHE A 90 -6.87 -11.36 5.48
C PHE A 90 -6.83 -12.87 5.74
N ARG A 91 -7.74 -13.65 5.17
CA ARG A 91 -7.75 -15.10 5.30
C ARG A 91 -6.56 -15.67 4.51
N LEU A 92 -5.36 -15.67 5.10
CA LEU A 92 -4.16 -16.22 4.46
C LEU A 92 -4.00 -17.72 4.74
N LEU A 93 -4.52 -18.20 5.86
CA LEU A 93 -4.27 -19.55 6.38
C LEU A 93 -5.56 -20.36 6.66
N ASP A 94 -6.70 -19.93 6.12
CA ASP A 94 -8.03 -20.53 6.38
C ASP A 94 -8.42 -20.72 7.86
N ILE A 95 -7.76 -20.01 8.77
CA ILE A 95 -8.05 -20.02 10.22
C ILE A 95 -9.30 -19.17 10.54
N GLU A 96 -10.15 -19.68 11.43
CA GLU A 96 -11.32 -18.97 11.97
C GLU A 96 -10.89 -17.64 12.63
N PRO A 97 -11.31 -16.46 12.14
CA PRO A 97 -10.87 -15.15 12.64
C PRO A 97 -11.08 -14.93 14.13
N ARG A 98 -12.16 -15.49 14.67
CA ARG A 98 -12.54 -15.29 16.08
C ARG A 98 -11.69 -16.11 17.03
N SER A 99 -11.05 -17.16 16.53
CA SER A 99 -10.10 -17.95 17.31
C SER A 99 -8.89 -17.10 17.71
N ARG A 100 -8.25 -17.46 18.82
CA ARG A 100 -6.99 -16.81 19.26
C ARG A 100 -5.92 -16.78 18.14
N PRO A 101 -5.62 -17.89 17.44
CA PRO A 101 -4.67 -17.83 16.32
C PRO A 101 -5.18 -16.98 15.15
N GLY A 102 -6.48 -17.00 14.85
CA GLY A 102 -7.07 -16.16 13.81
C GLY A 102 -6.88 -14.67 14.07
N LYS A 103 -7.11 -14.22 15.31
CA LYS A 103 -6.86 -12.83 15.72
C LYS A 103 -5.39 -12.42 15.55
N TRP A 104 -4.46 -13.31 15.90
CA TRP A 104 -3.02 -13.07 15.72
C TRP A 104 -2.65 -12.94 14.25
N VAL A 105 -3.10 -13.86 13.39
CA VAL A 105 -2.82 -13.83 11.96
C VAL A 105 -3.39 -12.56 11.33
N GLN A 106 -4.61 -12.17 11.69
CA GLN A 106 -5.21 -10.93 11.20
C GLN A 106 -4.46 -9.68 11.70
N GLY A 107 -4.03 -9.67 12.96
CA GLY A 107 -3.25 -8.58 13.52
C GLY A 107 -1.90 -8.43 12.82
N ILE A 108 -1.18 -9.54 12.61
CA ILE A 108 0.09 -9.55 11.88
C ILE A 108 -0.12 -9.11 10.43
N ALA A 109 -1.13 -9.66 9.74
CA ALA A 109 -1.42 -9.29 8.36
C ALA A 109 -1.79 -7.80 8.24
N PHE A 110 -2.54 -7.25 9.19
CA PHE A 110 -2.86 -5.83 9.23
C PHE A 110 -1.59 -4.98 9.42
N VAL A 111 -0.72 -5.34 10.37
CA VAL A 111 0.54 -4.63 10.61
C VAL A 111 1.43 -4.68 9.36
N VAL A 112 1.63 -5.86 8.79
CA VAL A 112 2.55 -6.07 7.67
C VAL A 112 2.03 -5.47 6.36
N LEU A 113 0.73 -5.62 6.07
CA LEU A 113 0.16 -5.27 4.77
C LEU A 113 -0.47 -3.86 4.72
N ILE A 114 -0.68 -3.22 5.89
CA ILE A 114 -1.27 -1.88 5.98
C ILE A 114 -0.33 -0.92 6.73
N CYS A 115 0.09 -1.27 7.96
CA CYS A 115 0.89 -0.34 8.78
C CYS A 115 2.31 -0.13 8.24
N LEU A 116 3.01 -1.19 7.83
CA LEU A 116 4.38 -1.06 7.29
C LEU A 116 4.43 -0.20 6.01
N PRO A 117 3.51 -0.37 5.03
CA PRO A 117 3.39 0.55 3.90
C PRO A 117 3.20 2.01 4.30
N LEU A 118 2.34 2.30 5.29
CA LEU A 118 2.12 3.66 5.79
C LEU A 118 3.39 4.24 6.44
N LEU A 119 4.07 3.46 7.27
CA LEU A 119 5.34 3.87 7.88
C LEU A 119 6.41 4.11 6.83
N THR A 120 6.43 3.30 5.78
CA THR A 120 7.34 3.48 4.65
C THR A 120 7.01 4.77 3.91
N ALA A 121 5.75 5.05 3.58
CA ALA A 121 5.35 6.31 2.96
C ALA A 121 5.78 7.54 3.79
N ILE A 122 5.63 7.49 5.11
CA ILE A 122 6.12 8.55 6.03
C ILE A 122 7.65 8.69 5.95
N HIS A 123 8.38 7.58 5.94
CA HIS A 123 9.84 7.58 5.78
C HIS A 123 10.28 8.21 4.46
N LEU A 124 9.63 7.86 3.35
CA LEU A 124 9.93 8.45 2.04
C LEU A 124 9.62 9.95 2.02
N TRP A 125 8.50 10.37 2.63
CA TRP A 125 8.16 11.78 2.78
C TRP A 125 9.25 12.56 3.52
N ARG A 126 9.80 12.00 4.59
CA ARG A 126 10.90 12.64 5.35
C ARG A 126 12.17 12.81 4.53
N ILE A 127 12.49 11.84 3.66
CA ILE A 127 13.62 11.97 2.73
C ILE A 127 13.34 13.12 1.76
N VAL A 128 12.12 13.17 1.22
CA VAL A 128 11.75 14.13 0.18
C VAL A 128 11.71 15.56 0.69
N VAL A 129 11.14 15.81 1.87
CA VAL A 129 11.12 17.14 2.50
C VAL A 129 12.52 17.69 2.78
N GLY A 130 13.52 16.82 2.95
CA GLY A 130 14.91 17.24 3.15
C GLY A 130 15.64 17.66 1.87
N MET A 131 15.03 17.52 0.70
CA MET A 131 15.68 17.82 -0.58
C MET A 131 15.58 19.29 -1.00
N GLN A 132 16.52 19.69 -1.85
CA GLN A 132 16.39 20.86 -2.72
C GLN A 132 16.24 20.35 -4.16
N VAL A 133 15.21 20.80 -4.88
CA VAL A 133 15.06 20.43 -6.31
C VAL A 133 16.09 21.20 -7.12
N CYS A 134 16.77 20.54 -8.06
CA CYS A 134 17.74 21.20 -8.93
C CYS A 134 17.11 21.44 -10.30
N GLN A 135 17.23 22.66 -10.81
CA GLN A 135 16.86 23.00 -12.18
C GLN A 135 17.99 22.61 -13.13
N HIS A 136 17.67 21.97 -14.27
CA HIS A 136 18.57 21.95 -15.42
C HIS A 136 18.30 23.21 -16.25
N VAL A 137 19.04 24.29 -16.03
CA VAL A 137 19.03 25.47 -16.93
C VAL A 137 20.26 25.38 -17.80
N SER A 138 20.09 25.10 -19.09
CA SER A 138 21.18 25.16 -20.09
C SER A 138 22.49 24.52 -19.59
N ASN A 139 22.41 23.25 -19.18
CA ASN A 139 23.51 22.43 -18.65
C ASN A 139 24.10 22.82 -17.29
N ALA A 140 23.53 23.79 -16.57
CA ALA A 140 23.90 24.13 -15.20
C ALA A 140 22.80 23.75 -14.20
N LEU A 141 23.21 23.13 -13.09
CA LEU A 141 22.34 22.85 -11.94
C LEU A 141 22.16 24.13 -11.12
N VAL A 142 20.93 24.61 -11.02
CA VAL A 142 20.58 25.71 -10.10
C VAL A 142 19.76 25.11 -8.96
N ASN A 143 20.22 25.29 -7.71
CA ASN A 143 19.46 24.86 -6.53
C ASN A 143 18.19 25.71 -6.39
N CYS A 144 17.02 25.08 -6.40
CA CYS A 144 15.77 25.72 -5.97
C CYS A 144 15.76 25.86 -4.43
N ALA A 145 14.92 26.76 -3.91
CA ALA A 145 14.89 27.08 -2.49
C ALA A 145 14.47 25.87 -1.63
N ASP A 146 13.52 25.07 -2.13
CA ASP A 146 13.02 23.84 -1.50
C ASP A 146 12.32 22.94 -2.54
N ILE A 147 11.74 21.80 -2.08
CA ILE A 147 10.98 20.88 -2.96
C ILE A 147 9.66 21.42 -3.50
N TRP A 148 9.13 22.50 -2.93
CA TRP A 148 7.83 23.07 -3.28
C TRP A 148 7.97 24.24 -4.26
N SER A 149 9.18 24.78 -4.36
CA SER A 149 9.49 25.97 -5.14
C SER A 149 9.61 25.64 -6.63
N ARG A 150 8.84 26.37 -7.44
CA ARG A 150 9.13 26.52 -8.87
C ARG A 150 10.24 27.57 -9.03
N PRO A 151 11.14 27.44 -10.02
CA PRO A 151 12.05 28.48 -10.45
C PRO A 151 11.28 29.73 -10.85
N VAL A 152 11.90 30.89 -10.59
CA VAL A 152 11.30 32.21 -10.82
C VAL A 152 10.81 32.40 -12.27
N ASN A 153 11.43 31.73 -13.25
CA ASN A 153 11.15 31.91 -14.67
C ASN A 153 10.59 30.67 -15.38
N ALA A 154 10.22 29.61 -14.66
CA ALA A 154 9.76 28.38 -15.29
C ALA A 154 8.25 28.42 -15.56
N GLY A 155 7.86 28.05 -16.78
CA GLY A 155 6.47 27.88 -17.18
C GLY A 155 5.80 26.72 -16.44
N PRO A 156 4.45 26.68 -16.41
CA PRO A 156 3.71 25.62 -15.73
C PRO A 156 3.91 24.22 -16.32
N TRP A 157 4.41 24.14 -17.56
CA TRP A 157 4.62 22.89 -18.31
C TRP A 157 6.07 22.68 -18.73
N ASP A 158 7.02 23.44 -18.17
CA ASP A 158 8.42 23.22 -18.48
C ASP A 158 8.88 21.90 -17.85
N ASP A 159 9.22 20.91 -18.67
CA ASP A 159 9.74 19.58 -18.28
C ASP A 159 11.12 19.62 -17.58
N THR A 160 11.54 20.79 -17.09
CA THR A 160 12.89 21.05 -16.56
C THR A 160 13.08 20.60 -15.11
N TYR A 161 12.03 20.15 -14.44
CA TYR A 161 12.08 19.71 -13.05
C TYR A 161 12.51 18.26 -12.93
N ARG A 162 13.80 18.01 -12.67
CA ARG A 162 14.28 16.68 -12.31
C ARG A 162 14.82 16.70 -10.89
N LEU A 163 14.46 15.70 -10.09
CA LEU A 163 14.91 15.58 -8.69
C LEU A 163 16.40 15.24 -8.51
N ALA A 164 17.14 15.12 -9.62
CA ALA A 164 18.58 14.91 -9.70
C ALA A 164 18.97 14.93 -11.19
N ASN A 165 20.27 14.91 -11.52
CA ASN A 165 20.79 14.85 -12.91
C ASN A 165 20.07 13.84 -13.82
N TRP A 166 19.53 12.75 -13.26
CA TRP A 166 18.82 11.68 -13.98
C TRP A 166 17.52 11.26 -13.28
N GLY A 167 17.03 12.07 -12.34
CA GLY A 167 15.81 11.78 -11.60
C GLY A 167 14.56 11.91 -12.46
N PRO A 168 13.42 11.36 -12.00
CA PRO A 168 12.16 11.51 -12.70
C PRO A 168 11.74 12.99 -12.79
N THR A 169 10.99 13.33 -13.84
CA THR A 169 10.31 14.63 -13.94
C THR A 169 9.32 14.79 -12.80
N TYR A 170 9.37 15.90 -12.08
CA TYR A 170 8.62 16.14 -10.84
C TYR A 170 7.94 17.50 -10.83
N ASP A 171 6.61 17.55 -10.72
CA ASP A 171 5.94 18.84 -10.48
C ASP A 171 5.93 19.14 -8.96
N PRO A 172 6.62 20.20 -8.50
CA PRO A 172 6.77 20.52 -7.08
C PRO A 172 5.47 20.95 -6.38
N LEU A 173 4.42 21.24 -7.15
CA LEU A 173 3.10 21.54 -6.60
C LEU A 173 2.20 20.31 -6.66
N VAL A 174 2.10 19.68 -7.84
CA VAL A 174 1.09 18.64 -8.07
C VAL A 174 1.42 17.36 -7.31
N GLU A 175 2.65 16.87 -7.39
CA GLU A 175 3.00 15.57 -6.83
C GLU A 175 2.95 15.51 -5.31
N PRO A 176 3.55 16.46 -4.57
CA PRO A 176 3.49 16.39 -3.12
C PRO A 176 2.09 16.69 -2.57
N VAL A 177 1.28 17.53 -3.23
CA VAL A 177 -0.15 17.69 -2.89
C VAL A 177 -0.92 16.38 -3.11
N LEU A 178 -0.72 15.73 -4.26
CA LEU A 178 -1.35 14.45 -4.56
C LEU A 178 -0.95 13.38 -3.55
N ALA A 179 0.34 13.32 -3.18
CA ALA A 179 0.84 12.38 -2.18
C ALA A 179 0.20 12.61 -0.80
N VAL A 180 0.02 13.86 -0.37
CA VAL A 180 -0.67 14.20 0.88
C VAL A 180 -2.13 13.76 0.83
N ILE A 181 -2.85 14.09 -0.25
CA ILE A 181 -4.27 13.74 -0.43
C ILE A 181 -4.44 12.21 -0.40
N LEU A 182 -3.64 11.48 -1.18
CA LEU A 182 -3.77 10.02 -1.29
C LEU A 182 -3.31 9.29 -0.01
N THR A 183 -2.36 9.87 0.73
CA THR A 183 -2.02 9.40 2.09
C THR A 183 -3.20 9.60 3.05
N ALA A 184 -3.85 10.77 3.03
CA ALA A 184 -5.03 11.04 3.86
C ALA A 184 -6.19 10.10 3.51
N VAL A 185 -6.43 9.85 2.23
CA VAL A 185 -7.41 8.85 1.75
C VAL A 185 -7.06 7.45 2.26
N SER A 186 -5.78 7.05 2.19
CA SER A 186 -5.31 5.75 2.69
C SER A 186 -5.51 5.60 4.20
N VAL A 187 -5.24 6.64 4.98
CA VAL A 187 -5.49 6.66 6.43
C VAL A 187 -6.98 6.55 6.72
N TYR A 188 -7.82 7.34 6.04
CA TYR A 188 -9.27 7.27 6.19
C TYR A 188 -9.81 5.87 5.88
N LEU A 189 -9.40 5.27 4.76
CA LEU A 189 -9.80 3.91 4.40
C LEU A 189 -9.30 2.87 5.40
N THR A 190 -8.09 3.04 5.94
CA THR A 190 -7.56 2.19 7.01
C THR A 190 -8.42 2.29 8.27
N LEU A 191 -8.83 3.51 8.68
CA LEU A 191 -9.73 3.68 9.82
C LEU A 191 -11.09 3.03 9.57
N ARG A 192 -11.65 3.18 8.36
CA ARG A 192 -12.87 2.49 7.95
C ARG A 192 -12.71 0.98 8.01
N LEU A 193 -11.56 0.45 7.57
CA LEU A 193 -11.25 -0.98 7.65
C LEU A 193 -11.23 -1.46 9.09
N VAL A 194 -10.58 -0.74 10.01
CA VAL A 194 -10.57 -1.08 11.44
C VAL A 194 -11.99 -1.10 12.02
N ILE A 195 -12.84 -0.13 11.65
CA ILE A 195 -14.25 -0.10 12.08
C ILE A 195 -15.01 -1.31 11.55
N GLU A 196 -14.88 -1.63 10.26
CA GLU A 196 -15.50 -2.82 9.68
C GLU A 196 -14.94 -4.12 10.29
N MET A 197 -13.65 -4.13 10.68
CA MET A 197 -13.03 -5.23 11.42
C MET A 197 -13.67 -5.46 12.78
N ARG A 198 -13.94 -4.38 13.52
CA ARG A 198 -14.65 -4.49 14.79
C ARG A 198 -16.09 -4.95 14.59
N ARG A 199 -16.80 -4.40 13.59
CA ARG A 199 -18.19 -4.76 13.29
C ARG A 199 -18.36 -6.22 12.87
N ALA A 200 -17.53 -6.69 11.94
CA ALA A 200 -17.57 -8.09 11.51
C ALA A 200 -17.16 -9.03 12.66
N GLY A 201 -16.24 -8.59 13.53
CA GLY A 201 -15.93 -9.26 14.80
C GLY A 201 -17.15 -9.49 15.71
N SER A 202 -18.23 -8.71 15.58
CA SER A 202 -19.48 -8.84 16.35
C SER A 202 -20.59 -9.66 15.66
N ARG A 203 -20.45 -10.03 14.38
CA ARG A 203 -21.49 -10.78 13.63
C ARG A 203 -21.58 -12.26 14.07
N PRO A 204 -22.76 -12.86 14.26
CA PRO A 204 -22.87 -14.28 14.64
C PRO A 204 -22.10 -15.19 13.66
N VAL A 205 -21.43 -16.23 14.18
CA VAL A 205 -20.83 -17.26 13.33
C VAL A 205 -21.98 -18.09 12.77
N ALA A 206 -22.01 -18.33 11.47
CA ALA A 206 -22.89 -19.34 10.91
C ALA A 206 -22.45 -20.69 11.50
N THR A 207 -23.14 -21.16 12.54
CA THR A 207 -22.99 -22.51 13.06
C THR A 207 -23.55 -23.49 12.02
N GLY A 208 -22.75 -23.76 10.99
CA GLY A 208 -22.99 -24.87 10.06
C GLY A 208 -22.60 -26.17 10.76
N ASN A 209 -23.46 -26.63 11.67
CA ASN A 209 -23.49 -27.98 12.20
C ASN A 209 -24.91 -28.20 12.73
N THR A 210 -25.90 -28.24 11.82
CA THR A 210 -27.10 -29.02 12.11
C THR A 210 -26.68 -30.47 11.88
N PRO A 211 -26.56 -31.32 12.92
CA PRO A 211 -26.30 -32.74 12.70
C PRO A 211 -27.41 -33.27 11.82
N ALA A 212 -27.03 -34.01 10.77
CA ALA A 212 -27.97 -34.79 9.98
C ALA A 212 -28.86 -35.57 10.95
N GLU A 213 -30.15 -35.28 10.92
CA GLU A 213 -31.17 -35.95 11.68
C GLU A 213 -31.02 -37.47 11.44
N PRO A 214 -30.87 -38.29 12.49
CA PRO A 214 -30.72 -39.72 12.29
C PRO A 214 -32.00 -40.23 11.64
N ILE A 215 -31.85 -40.71 10.40
CA ILE A 215 -32.86 -41.43 9.65
C ILE A 215 -33.31 -42.59 10.54
N THR A 216 -34.45 -42.39 11.20
CA THR A 216 -35.14 -43.42 11.96
C THR A 216 -35.89 -44.25 10.93
N THR A 217 -35.21 -45.25 10.38
CA THR A 217 -35.90 -46.35 9.71
C THR A 217 -36.71 -47.11 10.76
N SER A 218 -37.98 -46.76 10.89
CA SER A 218 -38.97 -47.59 11.59
C SER A 218 -39.13 -48.89 10.80
N VAL A 219 -38.56 -49.96 11.33
CA VAL A 219 -38.86 -51.34 10.92
C VAL A 219 -40.09 -51.77 11.74
N THR A 220 -41.23 -51.87 11.07
CA THR A 220 -42.34 -52.77 11.45
C THR A 220 -43.00 -53.24 10.17
#